data_AF-A0A0D8ZPK9-F1
#
_entry.id   AF-A0A0D8ZPK9-F1
#
_cell.length_a   1.000
_cell.length_b   1.000
_cell.length_c   1.000
_cell.angle_alpha   90.00
_cell.angle_beta   90.00
_cell.angle_gamma   90.00
#
_symmetry.space_group_name_H-M   'P 1'
#
loop_
_entity.id
_entity.type
_entity.pdbx_description
1 polymer ?
#
loop_
_entity_poly.entity_id
_entity_poly.type
_entity_poly.pdbx_seq_one_letter_code
_entity_poly.pdbx_strand_id
1 'polypeptide(L)'
;MKEITLPILASLCTGSLALTSIPVNAEINPQGQSILCQQQGWLTQIAISTPDFVTAICIDENDSDNINSYEPVPTHYVGQNKNTGGKLILPLAVADNSWGPGVPNFFKAENGSYTYQMYVSNNVDKNTITLSVFNNGRRIYKYNTTKYLSGWR
;
A
#
# COMPACT_ATOMS: atom_id res chain seq x y z
N MET A 1 -1.68 -26.68 -2.45
CA MET A 1 -1.34 -25.25 -2.29
C MET A 1 -2.00 -24.78 -1.00
N LYS A 2 -1.23 -24.31 -0.01
CA LYS A 2 -1.80 -23.83 1.26
C LYS A 2 -2.34 -22.42 1.03
N GLU A 3 -3.64 -22.22 1.23
CA GLU A 3 -4.22 -20.87 1.31
C GLU A 3 -3.56 -20.13 2.47
N ILE A 4 -2.93 -19.00 2.18
CA ILE A 4 -2.34 -18.11 3.19
C ILE A 4 -3.44 -17.14 3.60
N THR A 5 -4.13 -17.43 4.69
CA THR A 5 -5.07 -16.50 5.32
C THR A 5 -4.29 -15.48 6.14
N LEU A 6 -4.00 -14.31 5.56
CA LEU A 6 -3.52 -13.15 6.33
C LEU A 6 -4.69 -12.62 7.18
N PRO A 7 -4.51 -12.31 8.47
CA PRO A 7 -5.57 -11.76 9.29
C PRO A 7 -5.78 -10.29 8.91
N ILE A 8 -6.65 -10.08 7.93
CA ILE A 8 -7.23 -8.77 7.66
C ILE A 8 -8.54 -8.78 8.45
N LEU A 9 -8.48 -8.21 9.65
CA LEU A 9 -9.65 -8.03 10.51
C LEU A 9 -10.74 -7.32 9.70
N ALA A 10 -11.91 -7.96 9.59
CA ALA A 10 -13.11 -7.31 9.12
C ALA A 10 -13.46 -6.21 10.14
N SER A 11 -13.05 -4.97 9.87
CA SER A 11 -13.53 -3.82 10.64
C SER A 11 -15.00 -3.60 10.31
N LEU A 12 -15.88 -4.11 11.17
CA LEU A 12 -17.31 -3.84 11.16
C LEU A 12 -17.55 -2.41 11.62
N CYS A 13 -17.43 -1.44 10.71
CA CYS A 13 -18.03 -0.13 10.89
C CYS A 13 -19.40 -0.11 10.21
N THR A 14 -20.46 -0.17 11.02
CA THR A 14 -21.83 0.13 10.61
C THR A 14 -21.97 1.62 10.33
N GLY A 15 -21.71 2.01 9.08
CA GLY A 15 -22.12 3.28 8.51
C GLY A 15 -22.64 3.01 7.10
N SER A 16 -23.93 3.25 6.86
CA SER A 16 -24.52 3.19 5.53
C SER A 16 -23.88 4.25 4.64
N LEU A 17 -22.82 3.86 3.95
CA LEU A 17 -22.27 4.55 2.79
C LEU A 17 -22.26 3.53 1.66
N ALA A 18 -22.73 3.99 0.49
CA ALA A 18 -22.94 3.20 -0.72
C ALA A 18 -21.88 2.11 -0.90
N LEU A 19 -22.34 0.92 -1.30
CA LEU A 19 -21.50 -0.17 -1.82
C LEU A 19 -20.62 0.38 -2.96
N THR A 20 -19.49 0.96 -2.59
CA THR A 20 -18.38 1.24 -3.48
C THR A 20 -17.83 -0.12 -3.83
N SER A 21 -18.07 -0.53 -5.09
CA SER A 21 -17.64 -1.79 -5.68
C SER A 21 -16.25 -2.16 -5.16
N ILE A 22 -16.14 -3.36 -4.59
CA ILE A 22 -14.86 -3.92 -4.12
C ILE A 22 -13.91 -3.89 -5.31
N PRO A 23 -12.83 -3.08 -5.28
CA PRO A 23 -11.90 -3.05 -6.38
C PRO A 23 -11.14 -4.38 -6.40
N VAL A 24 -11.53 -5.25 -7.34
CA VAL A 24 -10.93 -6.59 -7.51
C VAL A 24 -9.56 -6.49 -8.19
N ASN A 25 -9.28 -5.34 -8.80
CA ASN A 25 -7.99 -4.97 -9.38
C ASN A 25 -7.40 -3.79 -8.62
N ALA A 26 -6.07 -3.59 -8.72
CA ALA A 26 -5.52 -2.24 -8.52
C ALA A 26 -6.07 -1.40 -9.67
N GLU A 27 -7.31 -0.96 -9.57
CA GLU A 27 -7.94 -0.15 -10.61
C GLU A 27 -7.26 1.20 -10.60
N ILE A 28 -6.40 1.33 -11.59
CA ILE A 28 -5.73 2.54 -12.03
C ILE A 28 -6.82 3.38 -12.66
N ASN A 29 -7.19 4.50 -12.05
CA ASN A 29 -7.84 5.53 -12.85
C ASN A 29 -6.78 6.13 -13.81
N PRO A 30 -7.18 6.68 -14.97
CA PRO A 30 -6.24 7.28 -15.92
C PRO A 30 -5.31 8.37 -15.32
N GLN A 31 -5.64 8.88 -14.13
CA GLN A 31 -4.91 9.91 -13.39
C GLN A 31 -3.80 9.33 -12.48
N GLY A 32 -3.59 8.01 -12.50
CA GLY A 32 -2.53 7.38 -11.70
C GLY A 32 -2.81 7.37 -10.20
N GLN A 33 -4.09 7.36 -9.80
CA GLN A 33 -4.51 7.15 -8.42
C GLN A 33 -4.96 5.71 -8.19
N SER A 34 -4.56 5.16 -7.05
CA SER A 34 -5.13 3.95 -6.49
C SER A 34 -6.49 4.26 -5.87
N ILE A 35 -7.49 3.47 -6.24
CA ILE A 35 -8.81 3.50 -5.61
C ILE A 35 -8.75 3.35 -4.09
N LEU A 36 -7.72 2.66 -3.55
CA LEU A 36 -7.53 2.52 -2.10
C LEU A 36 -7.23 3.86 -1.42
N CYS A 37 -6.35 4.68 -2.00
CA CYS A 37 -6.03 6.00 -1.46
C CYS A 37 -7.16 6.99 -1.75
N GLN A 38 -7.74 6.93 -2.96
CA GLN A 38 -8.84 7.81 -3.36
C GLN A 38 -10.07 7.68 -2.44
N GLN A 39 -10.40 6.47 -1.99
CA GLN A 39 -11.52 6.24 -1.06
C GLN A 39 -11.34 6.90 0.31
N GLN A 40 -10.10 7.25 0.66
CA GLN A 40 -9.78 7.98 1.90
C GLN A 40 -9.57 9.48 1.65
N GLY A 41 -9.67 9.95 0.40
CA GLY A 41 -9.31 11.32 0.04
C GLY A 41 -7.81 11.58 0.07
N TRP A 42 -6.99 10.52 -0.07
CA TRP A 42 -5.53 10.61 -0.01
C TRP A 42 -4.90 10.48 -1.40
N LEU A 43 -3.67 10.96 -1.52
CA LEU A 43 -2.86 10.78 -2.72
C LEU A 43 -2.19 9.41 -2.71
N THR A 44 -1.98 8.84 -3.88
CA THR A 44 -1.26 7.56 -4.02
C THR A 44 0.21 7.83 -4.23
N GLN A 45 1.09 7.28 -3.41
CA GLN A 45 2.54 7.25 -3.69
C GLN A 45 2.88 6.08 -4.62
N ILE A 46 2.41 4.89 -4.25
CA ILE A 46 2.71 3.66 -4.98
C ILE A 46 1.60 2.64 -4.76
N ALA A 47 1.27 1.82 -5.76
CA ALA A 47 0.30 0.75 -5.60
C ALA A 47 0.63 -0.46 -6.46
N ILE A 48 0.27 -1.64 -5.95
CA ILE A 48 0.45 -2.91 -6.66
C ILE A 48 -0.80 -3.79 -6.54
N SER A 49 -0.98 -4.62 -7.55
CA SER A 49 -1.97 -5.70 -7.59
C SER A 49 -1.22 -7.02 -7.51
N THR A 50 -1.50 -7.81 -6.49
CA THR A 50 -1.06 -9.20 -6.38
C THR A 50 -2.24 -10.13 -6.72
N PRO A 51 -2.04 -11.45 -6.84
CA PRO A 51 -3.17 -12.38 -7.02
C PRO A 51 -4.21 -12.28 -5.91
N ASP A 52 -3.78 -12.09 -4.66
CA ASP A 52 -4.65 -12.18 -3.48
C ASP A 52 -5.04 -10.81 -2.88
N PHE A 53 -4.22 -9.79 -3.11
CA PHE A 53 -4.33 -8.48 -2.48
C PHE A 53 -4.13 -7.33 -3.47
N VAL A 54 -4.81 -6.21 -3.22
CA VAL A 54 -4.44 -4.88 -3.73
C VAL A 54 -3.80 -4.12 -2.58
N THR A 55 -2.65 -3.49 -2.79
CA THR A 55 -1.97 -2.73 -1.74
C THR A 55 -1.45 -1.42 -2.27
N ALA A 56 -1.57 -0.36 -1.48
CA ALA A 56 -1.09 0.97 -1.80
C ALA A 56 -0.35 1.58 -0.61
N ILE A 57 0.58 2.47 -0.94
CA ILE A 57 1.14 3.43 -0.01
C ILE A 57 0.51 4.77 -0.37
N CYS A 58 -0.10 5.41 0.63
CA CYS A 58 -0.85 6.64 0.48
C CYS A 58 -0.21 7.78 1.25
N ILE A 59 -0.47 9.00 0.78
CA ILE A 59 -0.07 10.26 1.38
C ILE A 59 -1.35 10.98 1.81
N ASP A 60 -1.51 11.16 3.11
CA ASP A 60 -2.53 12.05 3.67
C ASP A 60 -1.96 13.46 3.76
N GLU A 61 -2.48 14.37 2.93
CA GLU A 61 -2.03 15.77 2.91
C GLU A 61 -2.41 16.54 4.18
N ASN A 62 -3.38 16.03 4.94
CA ASN A 62 -3.80 16.63 6.22
C ASN A 62 -3.06 16.03 7.41
N ASP A 63 -2.16 15.07 7.19
CA ASP A 63 -1.26 14.59 8.23
C ASP A 63 -0.38 15.74 8.75
N SER A 64 -0.09 15.75 10.06
CA SER A 64 0.71 16.80 10.67
C SER A 64 2.08 16.99 10.03
N ASP A 65 2.65 15.92 9.48
CA ASP A 65 3.95 15.96 8.80
C ASP A 65 3.85 16.53 7.36
N ASN A 66 2.65 16.64 6.82
CA ASN A 66 2.37 17.06 5.44
C ASN A 66 1.67 18.42 5.32
N ILE A 67 1.05 18.93 6.39
CA ILE A 67 0.40 20.24 6.38
C ILE A 67 1.42 21.32 5.98
N ASN A 68 1.12 22.06 4.90
CA ASN A 68 1.97 23.08 4.30
C ASN A 68 3.34 22.58 3.78
N SER A 69 3.53 21.26 3.65
CA SER A 69 4.73 20.72 3.02
C SER A 69 4.67 20.89 1.51
N TYR A 70 5.76 21.37 0.91
CA TYR A 70 5.92 21.37 -0.54
C TYR A 70 6.22 19.97 -1.08
N GLU A 71 6.80 19.11 -0.24
CA GLU A 71 7.10 17.71 -0.56
C GLU A 71 6.46 16.78 0.49
N PRO A 72 5.14 16.52 0.40
CA PRO A 72 4.49 15.59 1.31
C PRO A 72 5.13 14.20 1.26
N VAL A 73 5.19 13.58 2.43
CA VAL A 73 5.75 12.26 2.66
C VAL A 73 4.65 11.20 2.73
N PRO A 74 4.94 9.96 2.32
CA PRO A 74 4.05 8.82 2.52
C PRO A 74 3.73 8.59 4.00
N THR A 75 2.45 8.41 4.32
CA THR A 75 2.00 8.26 5.72
C THR A 75 1.28 6.94 6.00
N HIS A 76 0.64 6.32 5.00
CA HIS A 76 -0.21 5.15 5.24
C HIS A 76 0.11 3.97 4.31
N TYR A 77 0.02 2.76 4.87
CA TYR A 77 -0.15 1.51 4.12
C TYR A 77 -1.63 1.14 4.07
N VAL A 78 -2.15 0.87 2.88
CA VAL A 78 -3.52 0.40 2.67
C VAL A 78 -3.49 -0.92 1.91
N GLY A 79 -4.12 -1.96 2.46
CA GLY A 79 -4.25 -3.26 1.84
C GLY A 79 -5.71 -3.70 1.77
N GLN A 80 -6.07 -4.40 0.70
CA GLN A 80 -7.38 -5.03 0.55
C GLN A 80 -7.24 -6.45 0.02
N ASN A 81 -7.91 -7.40 0.68
CA ASN A 81 -8.05 -8.77 0.22
C ASN A 81 -9.07 -8.82 -0.92
N LYS A 82 -8.71 -9.42 -2.05
CA LYS A 82 -9.60 -9.54 -3.22
C LYS A 82 -10.71 -10.57 -3.04
N ASN A 83 -10.44 -11.62 -2.26
CA ASN A 83 -11.36 -12.73 -2.05
C ASN A 83 -12.40 -12.40 -0.98
N THR A 84 -12.00 -11.68 0.08
CA THR A 84 -12.89 -11.36 1.21
C THR A 84 -13.36 -9.91 1.23
N GLY A 85 -12.73 -9.03 0.44
CA GLY A 85 -12.98 -7.59 0.50
C GLY A 85 -12.44 -6.91 1.75
N GLY A 86 -11.86 -7.66 2.71
CA GLY A 86 -11.33 -7.13 3.95
C GLY A 86 -10.26 -6.07 3.71
N LYS A 87 -10.33 -4.96 4.44
CA LYS A 87 -9.42 -3.82 4.32
C LYS A 87 -8.54 -3.68 5.55
N LEU A 88 -7.32 -3.20 5.33
CA LEU A 88 -6.33 -2.90 6.34
C LEU A 88 -5.77 -1.51 6.03
N ILE A 89 -5.85 -0.58 6.98
CA ILE A 89 -5.25 0.75 6.90
C ILE A 89 -4.35 0.88 8.11
N LEU A 90 -3.07 1.18 7.89
CA LEU A 90 -2.06 1.29 8.94
C LEU A 90 -1.19 2.53 8.69
N PRO A 91 -0.78 3.25 9.75
CA PRO A 91 0.27 4.25 9.61
C PRO A 91 1.59 3.56 9.23
N LEU A 92 2.45 4.28 8.50
CA LEU A 92 3.81 3.83 8.22
C LEU A 92 4.69 4.05 9.45
N ALA A 93 5.37 2.99 9.87
CA ALA A 93 6.41 3.04 10.89
C ALA A 93 7.77 3.45 10.29
N VAL A 94 7.98 3.18 9.00
CA VAL A 94 9.15 3.65 8.24
C VAL A 94 8.67 4.04 6.86
N ALA A 95 9.04 5.24 6.44
CA ALA A 95 8.86 5.72 5.08
C ALA A 95 10.17 6.36 4.62
N ASP A 96 10.94 5.64 3.79
CA ASP A 96 12.04 6.26 3.06
C ASP A 96 11.48 6.92 1.81
N ASN A 97 11.59 8.25 1.75
CA ASN A 97 11.12 9.06 0.63
C ASN A 97 12.30 9.56 -0.25
N SER A 98 13.46 8.90 -0.15
CA SER A 98 14.66 9.25 -0.90
C SER A 98 14.57 8.79 -2.36
N TRP A 99 13.77 9.50 -3.16
CA TRP A 99 13.62 9.23 -4.59
C TRP A 99 14.82 9.76 -5.37
N GLY A 100 15.74 8.86 -5.71
CA GLY A 100 16.87 9.15 -6.60
C GLY A 100 17.29 7.93 -7.42
N PRO A 101 18.00 8.11 -8.56
CA PRO A 101 18.54 6.99 -9.32
C PRO A 101 19.46 6.14 -8.44
N GLY A 102 19.19 4.84 -8.34
CA GLY A 102 19.97 3.92 -7.52
C GLY A 102 19.64 3.94 -6.01
N VAL A 103 18.73 4.80 -5.56
CA VAL A 103 18.32 4.88 -4.14
C VAL A 103 17.01 4.13 -3.96
N PRO A 104 16.97 2.97 -3.29
CA PRO A 104 15.73 2.23 -3.10
C PRO A 104 14.81 2.92 -2.10
N ASN A 105 13.50 2.81 -2.30
CA ASN A 105 12.52 3.24 -1.30
C ASN A 105 12.04 2.06 -0.47
N PHE A 106 11.76 2.33 0.80
CA PHE A 106 11.35 1.33 1.77
C PHE A 106 10.20 1.84 2.61
N PHE A 107 9.08 1.12 2.58
CA PHE A 107 7.89 1.41 3.36
C PHE A 107 7.58 0.24 4.28
N LYS A 108 7.29 0.54 5.54
CA LYS A 108 6.97 -0.45 6.57
C LYS A 108 5.77 -0.01 7.39
N ALA A 109 4.82 -0.90 7.57
CA ALA A 109 3.71 -0.75 8.53
C ALA A 109 3.64 -1.98 9.43
N GLU A 110 3.10 -1.83 10.63
CA GLU A 110 3.02 -2.89 11.64
C GLU A 110 1.60 -3.02 12.20
N ASN A 111 1.18 -4.25 12.47
CA ASN A 111 -0.08 -4.55 13.16
C ASN A 111 0.12 -5.78 14.04
N GLY A 112 0.33 -5.57 15.34
CA GLY A 112 0.67 -6.63 16.28
C GLY A 112 1.94 -7.37 15.85
N SER A 113 1.86 -8.70 15.70
CA SER A 113 2.98 -9.52 15.26
C SER A 113 3.30 -9.41 13.76
N TYR A 114 2.46 -8.71 12.99
CA TYR A 114 2.60 -8.62 11.54
C TYR A 114 3.36 -7.36 11.12
N THR A 115 4.27 -7.53 10.17
CA THR A 115 4.95 -6.42 9.49
C THR A 115 4.66 -6.50 8.00
N TYR A 116 4.21 -5.39 7.44
CA TYR A 116 3.95 -5.21 6.02
C TYR A 116 5.05 -4.33 5.45
N GLN A 117 5.76 -4.84 4.46
CA GLN A 117 6.92 -4.17 3.90
C GLN A 117 6.78 -4.06 2.39
N MET A 118 6.96 -2.86 1.85
CA MET A 118 7.09 -2.61 0.42
C MET A 118 8.48 -2.04 0.15
N TYR A 119 9.26 -2.77 -0.66
CA TYR A 119 10.58 -2.34 -1.10
C TYR A 119 10.53 -2.03 -2.60
N VAL A 120 11.02 -0.86 -2.97
CA VAL A 120 11.11 -0.41 -4.37
C VAL A 120 12.57 -0.34 -4.75
N SER A 121 13.01 -1.20 -5.67
CA SER A 121 14.34 -1.05 -6.27
C SER A 121 14.26 0.04 -7.33
N ASN A 122 14.91 1.18 -7.10
CA ASN A 122 15.03 2.23 -8.12
C ASN A 122 16.30 2.00 -8.95
N ASN A 123 16.24 1.04 -9.88
CA ASN A 123 17.35 0.75 -10.79
C ASN A 123 17.14 1.49 -12.11
N VAL A 124 18.23 2.01 -12.68
CA VAL A 124 18.22 2.81 -13.92
C VAL A 124 17.52 2.08 -15.07
N ASP A 125 17.66 0.75 -15.15
CA ASP A 125 17.11 -0.04 -16.26
C ASP A 125 15.69 -0.56 -16.00
N LYS A 126 15.36 -0.84 -14.73
CA LYS A 126 14.08 -1.43 -14.38
C LYS A 126 13.78 -1.35 -12.89
N ASN A 127 12.67 -0.70 -12.56
CA ASN A 127 12.18 -0.70 -11.20
C ASN A 127 11.41 -1.98 -10.88
N THR A 128 11.63 -2.51 -9.68
CA THR A 128 10.90 -3.67 -9.15
C THR A 128 10.35 -3.34 -7.78
N ILE A 129 9.14 -3.82 -7.49
CA ILE A 129 8.56 -3.74 -6.16
C ILE A 129 8.48 -5.13 -5.57
N THR A 130 9.01 -5.27 -4.37
CA THR A 130 8.80 -6.44 -3.52
C THR A 130 7.89 -6.09 -2.35
N LEU A 131 6.70 -6.68 -2.32
CA LEU A 131 5.85 -6.74 -1.14
C LEU A 131 6.23 -7.97 -0.31
N SER A 132 6.48 -7.78 0.98
CA SER A 132 6.71 -8.86 1.94
C SER A 132 5.81 -8.67 3.15
N VAL A 133 5.27 -9.78 3.66
CA VAL A 133 4.58 -9.80 4.96
C VAL A 133 5.32 -10.75 5.88
N PHE A 134 5.55 -10.29 7.11
CA PHE A 134 6.21 -11.04 8.16
C PHE A 134 5.23 -11.26 9.31
N ASN A 135 5.39 -12.38 10.02
CA ASN A 135 4.72 -12.65 11.29
C ASN A 135 5.78 -13.07 12.30
N ASN A 136 5.91 -12.31 13.40
CA ASN A 136 6.98 -12.47 14.39
C ASN A 136 8.37 -12.52 13.73
N GLY A 137 8.64 -11.59 12.82
CA GLY A 137 9.91 -11.49 12.08
C GLY A 137 10.13 -12.56 11.00
N ARG A 138 9.30 -13.61 10.92
CA ARG A 138 9.38 -14.62 9.86
C ARG A 138 8.59 -14.19 8.64
N ARG A 139 9.23 -14.13 7.46
CA ARG A 139 8.53 -13.83 6.20
C ARG A 139 7.56 -14.95 5.85
N ILE A 140 6.27 -14.62 5.78
CA ILE A 140 5.18 -15.53 5.44
C ILE A 140 4.59 -15.27 4.05
N TYR A 141 4.85 -14.10 3.48
CA TYR A 141 4.43 -13.75 2.12
C TYR A 141 5.53 -12.94 1.42
N LYS A 142 5.71 -13.19 0.12
CA LYS A 142 6.58 -12.40 -0.75
C LYS A 142 5.98 -12.36 -2.15
N TYR A 143 5.84 -11.17 -2.70
CA TYR A 143 5.45 -10.94 -4.08
C TYR A 143 6.38 -9.92 -4.71
N ASN A 144 6.89 -10.22 -5.90
CA ASN A 144 7.75 -9.31 -6.66
C ASN A 144 7.11 -9.02 -8.02
N THR A 145 7.09 -7.75 -8.41
CA THR A 145 6.50 -7.31 -9.69
C THR A 145 7.24 -6.12 -10.25
N THR A 146 7.20 -5.98 -11.57
CA THR A 146 7.59 -4.75 -12.27
C THR A 146 6.36 -4.00 -12.79
N LYS A 147 5.17 -4.53 -12.53
CA LYS A 147 3.89 -3.91 -12.84
C LYS A 147 3.37 -3.26 -11.57
N TYR A 148 3.53 -1.96 -11.49
CA TYR A 148 3.08 -1.16 -10.37
C TYR A 148 2.67 0.23 -10.85
N LEU A 149 1.87 0.88 -10.03
CA LEU A 149 1.52 2.28 -10.17
C LEU A 149 2.44 3.09 -9.26
N SER A 150 3.01 4.18 -9.77
CA SER A 150 3.53 5.28 -8.97
C SER A 150 2.66 6.50 -9.25
N GLY A 151 2.22 7.17 -8.18
CA GLY A 151 1.42 8.38 -8.24
C GLY A 151 1.99 9.43 -7.29
N TRP A 152 1.47 10.65 -7.39
CA TRP A 152 2.05 11.87 -6.80
C TRP A 152 3.55 12.01 -7.10
N ARG A 153 3.81 12.41 -8.35
CA ARG A 153 4.80 13.39 -8.81
C ARG A 153 4.45 13.75 -10.26
#